data_AF-A0AAW3WFD5-F1
#
_entry.id   AF-A0AAW3WFD5-F1
#
_cell.length_a   1.000
_cell.length_b   1.000
_cell.length_c   1.000
_cell.angle_alpha   90.00
_cell.angle_beta   90.00
_cell.angle_gamma   90.00
#
_symmetry.space_group_name_H-M   'P 1'
#
loop_
_entity.id
_entity.type
_entity.pdbx_description
1 polymer ?
#
loop_
_entity_poly.entity_id
_entity_poly.type
_entity_poly.pdbx_seq_one_letter_code
_entity_poly.pdbx_strand_id
1 'polypeptide(L)'
;MLKLFDIEKLNLTKYLFFTGKGGVGKTSTACAVAVNLADQGKKIMLVSTDPASNLQDVFNTELNNKGIQIKEVPNLTVANFEPEAAAAEYRESVIAPYRGKLPQAVIDNMEEQLSGSCTVEIAAFNEFSAMITDEKVFNEYDHIIFDTAPTGHTLRMLQLPSAWSDFINESTHGASCLGQLAGLEEKKEMYKSAVDTLADGEKTTLVLVSRPETSPLKEAERASSELQEIGVNNQILVINGVLQNHDDELSSAIYEKQQKALSNMPPKFKDIETFEIPLRPYNITGLENVRAFLKKDYIKISEESLNAVAMPKLKDVIEDLYNSSKKVIFTMGKGGVGKTTIAAAIALGLAKKGKKVHLTTTDPAAHLKFVLDESYGISLSNIDEKEELEKYRQEVIGKARENNMTDEDIEYIEEDLRSPCTQEIAVFRAFAEIVERSENEVVVIDTAPTGHTLLLLDSTESYNKEISRSEGDIPESVIKLLPRLRNESETEVVIVTLAETTPVYEAMRLQKDLDRAQIHSKWWIINSSLYATDTTNEILKVKASNEIQWINKVDEISNGNFAVIEWKAEDVRGNNLINLIQ
;
A
#
# COMPACT_ATOMS: atom_id res chain seq x y z
N MET A 1 1.42 -19.21 24.21
CA MET A 1 0.28 -19.39 23.29
C MET A 1 -0.52 -18.11 23.36
N LEU A 2 -0.80 -17.47 22.22
CA LEU A 2 -1.52 -16.19 22.21
C LEU A 2 -2.97 -16.41 22.62
N LYS A 3 -3.63 -15.37 23.15
CA LYS A 3 -5.05 -15.43 23.49
C LYS A 3 -5.87 -15.34 22.20
N LEU A 4 -6.93 -16.12 22.07
CA LEU A 4 -7.89 -15.92 20.97
C LEU A 4 -8.51 -14.52 21.06
N PHE A 5 -8.66 -13.86 19.92
CA PHE A 5 -9.32 -12.56 19.82
C PHE A 5 -10.83 -12.72 20.03
N ASP A 6 -11.27 -12.50 21.27
CA ASP A 6 -12.65 -12.65 21.71
C ASP A 6 -13.20 -11.31 22.17
N ILE A 7 -14.08 -10.72 21.36
CA ILE A 7 -14.63 -9.39 21.59
C ILE A 7 -15.40 -9.27 22.91
N GLU A 8 -15.94 -10.36 23.45
CA GLU A 8 -16.72 -10.34 24.70
C GLU A 8 -15.83 -10.14 25.92
N LYS A 9 -14.52 -10.36 25.77
CA LYS A 9 -13.52 -10.19 26.83
C LYS A 9 -12.77 -8.86 26.73
N LEU A 10 -13.02 -8.07 25.69
CA LEU A 10 -12.33 -6.80 25.45
C LEU A 10 -13.13 -5.64 26.04
N ASN A 11 -12.45 -4.71 26.70
CA ASN A 11 -13.04 -3.43 27.07
C ASN A 11 -12.86 -2.45 25.91
N LEU A 12 -13.73 -2.54 24.92
CA LEU A 12 -13.71 -1.69 23.74
C LEU A 12 -14.25 -0.28 24.06
N THR A 13 -13.52 0.75 23.64
CA THR A 13 -13.93 2.15 23.81
C THR A 13 -14.91 2.58 22.72
N LYS A 14 -15.35 3.85 22.76
CA LYS A 14 -16.28 4.43 21.81
C LYS A 14 -15.81 4.34 20.35
N TYR A 15 -14.57 4.74 20.10
CA TYR A 15 -13.96 4.74 18.78
C TYR A 15 -12.95 3.60 18.67
N LEU A 16 -13.07 2.80 17.61
CA LEU A 16 -12.16 1.71 17.29
C LEU A 16 -11.50 1.98 15.94
N PHE A 17 -10.17 1.98 15.91
CA PHE A 17 -9.42 2.18 14.66
C PHE A 17 -8.59 0.95 14.34
N PHE A 18 -8.69 0.45 13.12
CA PHE A 18 -7.89 -0.67 12.64
C PHE A 18 -6.74 -0.15 11.77
N THR A 19 -5.51 -0.56 12.09
CA THR A 19 -4.33 -0.15 11.33
C THR A 19 -3.36 -1.30 11.12
N GLY A 20 -2.47 -1.17 10.14
CA GLY A 20 -1.55 -2.21 9.73
C GLY A 20 -1.34 -2.26 8.21
N LYS A 21 -0.31 -3.00 7.80
CA LYS A 21 0.08 -3.17 6.39
C LYS A 21 -1.11 -3.64 5.53
N GLY A 22 -1.12 -3.32 4.24
CA GLY A 22 -2.13 -3.84 3.32
C GLY A 22 -2.18 -5.38 3.28
N GLY A 23 -3.37 -5.97 3.19
CA GLY A 23 -3.56 -7.43 3.12
C GLY A 23 -3.52 -8.19 4.45
N VAL A 24 -3.20 -7.54 5.58
CA VAL A 24 -3.17 -8.19 6.90
C VAL A 24 -4.56 -8.54 7.45
N GLY A 25 -5.63 -8.02 6.85
CA GLY A 25 -7.02 -8.28 7.25
C GLY A 25 -7.64 -7.24 8.18
N LYS A 26 -7.26 -5.96 8.03
CA LYS A 26 -7.86 -4.84 8.78
C LYS A 26 -9.38 -4.77 8.62
N THR A 27 -9.84 -4.57 7.38
CA THR A 27 -11.26 -4.50 7.02
C THR A 27 -12.01 -5.77 7.41
N SER A 28 -11.40 -6.93 7.23
CA SER A 28 -11.97 -8.21 7.66
C SER A 28 -12.24 -8.24 9.17
N THR A 29 -11.25 -7.83 9.96
CA THR A 29 -11.36 -7.81 11.42
C THR A 29 -12.37 -6.74 11.86
N ALA A 30 -12.32 -5.54 11.27
CA ALA A 30 -13.26 -4.45 11.54
C ALA A 30 -14.71 -4.86 11.27
N CYS A 31 -14.99 -5.46 10.10
CA CYS A 31 -16.33 -5.96 9.74
C CYS A 31 -16.81 -7.02 10.73
N ALA A 32 -15.93 -7.96 11.10
CA ALA A 32 -16.30 -9.02 12.02
C ALA A 32 -16.59 -8.49 13.43
N VAL A 33 -15.80 -7.54 13.92
CA VAL A 33 -16.08 -6.86 15.19
C VAL A 33 -17.42 -6.10 15.10
N ALA A 34 -17.64 -5.34 14.03
CA ALA A 34 -18.86 -4.56 13.83
C ALA A 34 -20.12 -5.42 13.83
N VAL A 35 -20.12 -6.50 13.04
CA VAL A 35 -21.28 -7.41 12.94
C VAL A 35 -21.51 -8.14 14.26
N ASN A 36 -20.46 -8.62 14.94
CA ASN A 36 -20.63 -9.34 16.19
C ASN A 36 -21.16 -8.44 17.32
N LEU A 37 -20.70 -7.18 17.41
CA LEU A 37 -21.24 -6.21 18.37
C LEU A 37 -22.69 -5.85 18.02
N ALA A 38 -23.01 -5.67 16.73
CA ALA A 38 -24.37 -5.36 16.28
C ALA A 38 -25.36 -6.52 16.56
N ASP A 39 -24.93 -7.76 16.36
CA ASP A 39 -25.69 -8.97 16.70
C ASP A 39 -25.89 -9.11 18.23
N GLN A 40 -25.02 -8.51 19.06
CA GLN A 40 -25.19 -8.41 20.52
C GLN A 40 -26.10 -7.24 20.95
N GLY A 41 -26.71 -6.53 20.01
CA GLY A 41 -27.65 -5.45 20.29
C GLY A 41 -27.03 -4.06 20.41
N LYS A 42 -25.72 -3.91 20.16
CA LYS A 42 -25.05 -2.60 20.13
C LYS A 42 -25.35 -1.89 18.82
N LYS A 43 -25.56 -0.58 18.86
CA LYS A 43 -25.64 0.27 17.67
C LYS A 43 -24.24 0.57 17.15
N ILE A 44 -23.95 0.16 15.92
CA ILE A 44 -22.60 0.25 15.36
C ILE A 44 -22.61 1.09 14.09
N MET A 45 -21.67 2.02 14.01
CA MET A 45 -21.32 2.71 12.77
C MET A 45 -19.97 2.16 12.31
N LEU A 46 -19.93 1.47 11.18
CA LEU A 46 -18.70 1.05 10.52
C LEU A 46 -18.39 2.01 9.37
N VAL A 47 -17.15 2.47 9.34
CA VAL A 47 -16.68 3.50 8.42
C VAL A 47 -15.43 2.99 7.73
N SER A 48 -15.39 3.14 6.40
CA SER A 48 -14.17 3.02 5.64
C SER A 48 -13.77 4.35 5.03
N THR A 49 -12.51 4.73 5.25
CA THR A 49 -11.82 5.83 4.58
C THR A 49 -10.74 5.32 3.62
N ASP A 50 -10.62 4.01 3.44
CA ASP A 50 -9.65 3.41 2.51
C ASP A 50 -10.09 3.69 1.06
N PRO A 51 -9.26 4.34 0.23
CA PRO A 51 -9.57 4.51 -1.20
C PRO A 51 -9.73 3.16 -1.92
N ALA A 52 -9.13 2.07 -1.39
CA ALA A 52 -9.25 0.70 -1.89
C ALA A 52 -10.28 -0.14 -1.12
N SER A 53 -11.24 0.50 -0.45
CA SER A 53 -12.26 -0.20 0.32
C SER A 53 -12.97 -1.29 -0.48
N ASN A 54 -13.18 -2.42 0.18
CA ASN A 54 -13.99 -3.53 -0.31
C ASN A 54 -15.22 -3.79 0.59
N LEU A 55 -15.64 -2.82 1.40
CA LEU A 55 -16.82 -2.99 2.28
C LEU A 55 -18.08 -3.33 1.49
N GLN A 56 -18.24 -2.77 0.29
CA GLN A 56 -19.39 -3.07 -0.57
C GLN A 56 -19.44 -4.56 -0.96
N ASP A 57 -18.29 -5.17 -1.24
CA ASP A 57 -18.18 -6.60 -1.55
C ASP A 57 -18.44 -7.47 -0.30
N VAL A 58 -17.95 -7.03 0.87
CA VAL A 58 -18.15 -7.74 2.13
C VAL A 58 -19.64 -7.81 2.50
N PHE A 59 -20.36 -6.70 2.38
CA PHE A 59 -21.79 -6.61 2.70
C PHE A 59 -22.73 -6.89 1.52
N ASN A 60 -22.18 -7.13 0.32
CA ASN A 60 -22.93 -7.32 -0.93
C ASN A 60 -24.03 -6.26 -1.12
N THR A 61 -23.69 -5.00 -0.86
CA THR A 61 -24.60 -3.86 -0.86
C THR A 61 -23.85 -2.63 -1.35
N GLU A 62 -24.46 -1.85 -2.26
CA GLU A 62 -23.92 -0.54 -2.63
C GLU A 62 -23.89 0.36 -1.41
N LEU A 63 -22.74 0.95 -1.09
CA LEU A 63 -22.54 1.84 0.07
C LEU A 63 -22.38 3.29 -0.38
N ASN A 64 -22.60 4.22 0.53
CA ASN A 64 -22.38 5.65 0.29
C ASN A 64 -21.78 6.35 1.52
N ASN A 65 -21.42 7.62 1.34
CA ASN A 65 -20.80 8.46 2.37
C ASN A 65 -21.76 8.85 3.52
N LYS A 66 -23.06 8.56 3.42
CA LYS A 66 -24.09 8.96 4.41
C LYS A 66 -24.42 7.85 5.41
N GLY A 67 -23.88 6.65 5.21
CA GLY A 67 -24.22 5.47 5.99
C GLY A 67 -25.48 4.78 5.48
N ILE A 68 -25.38 3.46 5.31
CA ILE A 68 -26.49 2.60 4.91
C ILE A 68 -26.68 1.53 5.97
N GLN A 69 -27.92 1.35 6.40
CA GLN A 69 -28.29 0.29 7.32
C GLN A 69 -28.24 -1.07 6.61
N ILE A 70 -27.50 -2.01 7.19
CA ILE A 70 -27.38 -3.36 6.64
C ILE A 70 -28.61 -4.16 7.03
N LYS A 71 -29.42 -4.58 6.05
CA LYS A 71 -30.74 -5.18 6.28
C LYS A 71 -30.67 -6.45 7.14
N GLU A 72 -29.66 -7.28 6.92
CA GLU A 72 -29.46 -8.53 7.65
C GLU A 72 -28.76 -8.37 9.01
N VAL A 73 -28.33 -7.14 9.35
CA VAL A 73 -27.69 -6.77 10.63
C VAL A 73 -28.33 -5.48 11.14
N PRO A 74 -29.51 -5.53 11.79
CA PRO A 74 -30.34 -4.35 12.05
C PRO A 74 -29.69 -3.19 12.81
N ASN A 75 -28.69 -3.46 13.65
CA ASN A 75 -28.00 -2.43 14.43
C ASN A 75 -26.69 -1.93 13.80
N LEU A 76 -26.43 -2.29 12.54
CA LEU A 76 -25.22 -1.90 11.82
C LEU A 76 -25.54 -0.91 10.70
N THR A 77 -24.94 0.27 10.80
CA THR A 77 -24.84 1.24 9.70
C THR A 77 -23.43 1.19 9.15
N VAL A 78 -23.29 1.15 7.82
CA VAL A 78 -21.99 1.14 7.15
C VAL A 78 -21.90 2.34 6.21
N ALA A 79 -20.87 3.17 6.41
CA ALA A 79 -20.48 4.21 5.47
C ALA A 79 -19.18 3.82 4.77
N ASN A 80 -19.16 3.97 3.46
CA ASN A 80 -17.93 3.91 2.70
C ASN A 80 -17.70 5.29 2.12
N PHE A 81 -16.65 5.97 2.56
CA PHE A 81 -16.24 7.21 1.93
C PHE A 81 -15.57 6.89 0.61
N GLU A 82 -15.74 7.78 -0.36
CA GLU A 82 -15.04 7.74 -1.63
C GLU A 82 -13.99 8.86 -1.62
N PRO A 83 -12.74 8.59 -1.17
CA PRO A 83 -11.71 9.61 -1.04
C PRO A 83 -11.39 10.31 -2.36
N GLU A 84 -11.51 9.60 -3.50
CA GLU A 84 -11.30 10.16 -4.83
C GLU A 84 -12.40 11.17 -5.20
N ALA A 85 -13.65 10.89 -4.86
CA ALA A 85 -14.75 11.83 -5.05
C ALA A 85 -14.62 13.04 -4.13
N ALA A 86 -14.26 12.82 -2.85
CA ALA A 86 -14.01 13.88 -1.89
C ALA A 86 -12.81 14.76 -2.30
N ALA A 87 -11.74 14.17 -2.84
CA ALA A 87 -10.61 14.89 -3.40
C ALA A 87 -11.02 15.71 -4.63
N ALA A 88 -11.86 15.15 -5.51
CA ALA A 88 -12.39 15.87 -6.67
C ALA A 88 -13.28 17.05 -6.26
N GLU A 89 -14.14 16.88 -5.26
CA GLU A 89 -14.96 17.96 -4.68
C GLU A 89 -14.10 19.03 -4.02
N TYR A 90 -13.09 18.63 -3.24
CA TYR A 90 -12.14 19.55 -2.62
C TYR A 90 -11.39 20.35 -3.70
N ARG A 91 -10.84 19.67 -4.71
CA ARG A 91 -10.18 20.30 -5.87
C ARG A 91 -11.10 21.30 -6.56
N GLU A 92 -12.34 20.91 -6.83
CA GLU A 92 -13.32 21.80 -7.45
C GLU A 92 -13.62 23.03 -6.57
N SER A 93 -13.75 22.85 -5.24
CA SER A 93 -14.01 23.94 -4.31
C SER A 93 -12.90 25.00 -4.30
N VAL A 94 -11.65 24.57 -4.49
CA VAL A 94 -10.47 25.46 -4.56
C VAL A 94 -10.37 26.14 -5.93
N ILE A 95 -10.72 25.44 -7.02
CA ILE A 95 -10.45 25.90 -8.40
C ILE A 95 -11.60 26.68 -9.02
N ALA A 96 -12.85 26.34 -8.69
CA ALA A 96 -14.05 26.98 -9.23
C ALA A 96 -14.03 28.52 -9.15
N PRO A 97 -13.53 29.17 -8.06
CA PRO A 97 -13.47 30.64 -7.97
C PRO A 97 -12.57 31.31 -9.03
N TYR A 98 -11.62 30.56 -9.60
CA TYR A 98 -10.61 31.05 -10.54
C TYR A 98 -10.95 30.75 -12.01
N ARG A 99 -11.84 29.79 -12.28
CA ARG A 99 -12.27 29.46 -13.65
C ARG A 99 -12.86 30.70 -14.34
N GLY A 100 -12.38 30.98 -15.55
CA GLY A 100 -12.75 32.17 -16.32
C GLY A 100 -12.10 33.49 -15.85
N LYS A 101 -11.30 33.47 -14.78
CA LYS A 101 -10.51 34.63 -14.30
C LYS A 101 -9.01 34.46 -14.54
N LEU A 102 -8.50 33.22 -14.48
CA LEU A 102 -7.11 32.89 -14.78
C LEU A 102 -7.00 32.21 -16.16
N PRO A 103 -5.80 32.25 -16.80
CA PRO A 103 -5.53 31.50 -18.02
C PRO A 103 -5.78 30.00 -17.82
N GLN A 104 -6.27 29.31 -18.87
CA GLN A 104 -6.59 27.88 -18.80
C GLN A 104 -5.41 27.03 -18.32
N ALA A 105 -4.20 27.31 -18.82
CA ALA A 105 -2.98 26.60 -18.39
C ALA A 105 -2.67 26.73 -16.88
N VAL A 106 -3.14 27.79 -16.22
CA VAL A 106 -2.99 27.95 -14.76
C VAL A 106 -4.04 27.10 -14.03
N ILE A 107 -5.27 27.05 -14.54
CA ILE A 107 -6.33 26.19 -14.01
C ILE A 107 -5.93 24.71 -14.13
N ASP A 108 -5.45 24.30 -15.31
CA ASP A 108 -4.99 22.93 -15.53
C ASP A 108 -3.83 22.56 -14.56
N ASN A 109 -2.96 23.53 -14.24
CA ASN A 109 -1.89 23.33 -13.26
C ASN A 109 -2.43 23.14 -11.83
N MET A 110 -3.39 23.96 -11.42
CA MET A 110 -4.01 23.84 -10.10
C MET A 110 -4.78 22.52 -9.98
N GLU A 111 -5.46 22.08 -11.04
CA GLU A 111 -6.20 20.81 -11.06
C GLU A 111 -5.23 19.64 -10.83
N GLU A 112 -4.09 19.65 -11.50
CA GLU A 112 -3.08 18.59 -11.33
C GLU A 112 -2.47 18.58 -9.91
N GLN A 113 -2.16 19.75 -9.34
CA GLN A 113 -1.61 19.86 -7.97
C GLN A 113 -2.53 19.28 -6.88
N LEU A 114 -3.84 19.34 -7.12
CA LEU A 114 -4.87 18.82 -6.22
C LEU A 114 -5.37 17.42 -6.64
N SER A 115 -4.66 16.74 -7.55
CA SER A 115 -5.01 15.39 -8.03
C SER A 115 -4.14 14.29 -7.41
N GLY A 116 -3.24 14.66 -6.49
CA GLY A 116 -2.26 13.74 -5.93
C GLY A 116 -2.74 12.87 -4.77
N SER A 117 -1.97 11.83 -4.46
CA SER A 117 -2.22 10.94 -3.32
C SER A 117 -2.33 11.71 -1.99
N CYS A 118 -1.54 12.76 -1.81
CA CYS A 118 -1.62 13.66 -0.65
C CYS A 118 -3.00 14.36 -0.54
N THR A 119 -3.61 14.76 -1.68
CA THR A 119 -4.96 15.37 -1.66
C THR A 119 -6.01 14.34 -1.26
N VAL A 120 -5.87 13.11 -1.74
CA VAL A 120 -6.76 11.99 -1.38
C VAL A 120 -6.62 11.66 0.11
N GLU A 121 -5.41 11.67 0.65
CA GLU A 121 -5.17 11.48 2.09
C GLU A 121 -5.77 12.60 2.94
N ILE A 122 -5.60 13.86 2.54
CA ILE A 122 -6.22 15.01 3.22
C ILE A 122 -7.75 14.93 3.14
N ALA A 123 -8.31 14.58 1.98
CA ALA A 123 -9.75 14.41 1.81
C ALA A 123 -10.29 13.28 2.70
N ALA A 124 -9.60 12.14 2.76
CA ALA A 124 -9.92 11.05 3.68
C ALA A 124 -9.83 11.51 5.15
N PHE A 125 -8.82 12.31 5.50
CA PHE A 125 -8.66 12.86 6.84
C PHE A 125 -9.76 13.88 7.21
N ASN A 126 -10.27 14.63 6.23
CA ASN A 126 -11.38 15.56 6.43
C ASN A 126 -12.66 14.81 6.81
N GLU A 127 -13.00 13.76 6.06
CA GLU A 127 -14.16 12.90 6.35
C GLU A 127 -14.00 12.18 7.69
N PHE A 128 -12.79 11.67 7.95
CA PHE A 128 -12.43 11.12 9.26
C PHE A 128 -12.70 12.11 10.40
N SER A 129 -12.22 13.34 10.26
CA SER A 129 -12.31 14.36 11.29
C SER A 129 -13.74 14.85 11.49
N ALA A 130 -14.52 14.95 10.42
CA ALA A 130 -15.94 15.25 10.51
C ALA A 130 -16.69 14.16 11.28
N MET A 131 -16.43 12.88 10.99
CA MET A 131 -17.09 11.75 11.65
C MET A 131 -16.75 11.61 13.12
N ILE A 132 -15.48 11.81 13.49
CA ILE A 132 -15.05 11.66 14.89
C ILE A 132 -15.56 12.82 15.76
N THR A 133 -15.76 14.01 15.17
CA THR A 133 -16.23 15.21 15.89
C THR A 133 -17.74 15.42 15.83
N ASP A 134 -18.49 14.60 15.08
CA ASP A 134 -19.95 14.72 14.99
C ASP A 134 -20.64 14.22 16.29
N GLU A 135 -21.17 15.17 17.06
CA GLU A 135 -21.89 14.89 18.31
C GLU A 135 -23.13 14.01 18.11
N LYS A 136 -23.81 14.07 16.96
CA LYS A 136 -24.98 13.23 16.70
C LYS A 136 -24.55 11.79 16.50
N VAL A 137 -23.52 11.57 15.69
CA VAL A 137 -22.94 10.23 15.49
C VAL A 137 -22.43 9.68 16.82
N PHE A 138 -21.74 10.51 17.62
CA PHE A 138 -21.30 10.11 18.96
C PHE A 138 -22.47 9.69 19.87
N ASN A 139 -23.60 10.40 19.86
CA ASN A 139 -24.72 10.09 20.74
C ASN A 139 -25.60 8.92 20.23
N GLU A 140 -25.61 8.66 18.92
CA GLU A 140 -26.50 7.66 18.31
C GLU A 140 -25.98 6.23 18.39
N TYR A 141 -24.66 6.05 18.23
CA TYR A 141 -24.03 4.74 18.14
C TYR A 141 -23.30 4.36 19.43
N ASP A 142 -23.28 3.10 19.81
CA ASP A 142 -22.49 2.62 20.95
C ASP A 142 -21.00 2.59 20.63
N HIS A 143 -20.65 2.15 19.40
CA HIS A 143 -19.28 2.17 18.88
C HIS A 143 -19.23 2.69 17.44
N ILE A 144 -18.15 3.42 17.14
CA ILE A 144 -17.83 3.94 15.80
C ILE A 144 -16.49 3.30 15.39
N ILE A 145 -16.52 2.53 14.31
CA ILE A 145 -15.42 1.66 13.90
C ILE A 145 -14.87 2.16 12.57
N PHE A 146 -13.57 2.40 12.51
CA PHE A 146 -12.85 2.78 11.29
C PHE A 146 -11.95 1.62 10.87
N ASP A 147 -12.12 1.14 9.64
CA ASP A 147 -11.35 0.02 9.12
C ASP A 147 -9.89 0.37 8.75
N THR A 148 -9.61 1.68 8.70
CA THR A 148 -8.30 2.27 8.43
C THR A 148 -8.08 3.44 9.37
N ALA A 149 -6.92 3.48 10.04
CA ALA A 149 -6.49 4.63 10.82
C ALA A 149 -5.67 5.61 9.95
N PRO A 150 -5.72 6.93 10.23
CA PRO A 150 -4.83 7.89 9.59
C PRO A 150 -3.36 7.59 9.92
N THR A 151 -2.46 7.97 9.01
CA THR A 151 -1.02 7.75 9.20
C THR A 151 -0.44 8.75 10.20
N GLY A 152 0.69 8.40 10.84
CA GLY A 152 1.40 9.31 11.72
C GLY A 152 1.87 10.59 11.01
N HIS A 153 2.18 10.51 9.71
CA HIS A 153 2.57 11.67 8.90
C HIS A 153 1.42 12.68 8.76
N THR A 154 0.23 12.23 8.33
CA THR A 154 -0.96 13.11 8.21
C THR A 154 -1.29 13.78 9.54
N LEU A 155 -1.19 13.03 10.65
CA LEU A 155 -1.49 13.54 11.99
C LEU A 155 -0.46 14.60 12.44
N ARG A 156 0.85 14.39 12.19
CA ARG A 156 1.91 15.35 12.54
C ARG A 156 1.83 16.62 11.70
N MET A 157 1.62 16.50 10.39
CA MET A 157 1.50 17.64 9.47
C MET A 157 0.42 18.62 9.93
N LEU A 158 -0.70 18.12 10.44
CA LEU A 158 -1.82 18.95 10.91
C LEU A 158 -1.63 19.49 12.34
N GLN A 159 -0.67 18.98 13.10
CA GLN A 159 -0.27 19.57 14.39
C GLN A 159 0.68 20.76 14.23
N LEU A 160 1.34 20.92 13.07
CA LEU A 160 2.32 21.99 12.85
C LEU A 160 1.66 23.37 12.82
N PRO A 161 2.14 24.36 13.59
CA PRO A 161 1.61 25.73 13.59
C PRO A 161 1.60 26.38 12.19
N SER A 162 2.64 26.12 11.39
CA SER A 162 2.83 26.61 10.02
C SER A 162 1.85 26.01 9.00
N ALA A 163 1.23 24.86 9.29
CA ALA A 163 0.13 24.32 8.47
C ALA A 163 -1.14 25.20 8.50
N TRP A 164 -1.19 26.16 9.42
CA TRP A 164 -2.34 27.02 9.71
C TRP A 164 -2.03 28.51 9.63
N SER A 165 -0.88 28.92 9.08
CA SER A 165 -0.49 30.33 8.97
C SER A 165 -0.78 30.89 7.57
N ASP A 166 -0.93 32.22 7.49
CA ASP A 166 -1.17 32.98 6.25
C ASP A 166 -0.08 32.81 5.18
N PHE A 167 1.03 32.14 5.50
CA PHE A 167 2.12 31.84 4.57
C PHE A 167 1.65 31.05 3.33
N ILE A 168 0.62 30.21 3.47
CA ILE A 168 0.02 29.46 2.35
C ILE A 168 -0.59 30.41 1.31
N ASN A 169 -1.04 31.61 1.71
CA ASN A 169 -1.65 32.59 0.82
C ASN A 169 -0.60 33.45 0.06
N GLU A 170 0.64 33.54 0.55
CA GLU A 170 1.67 34.45 0.01
C GLU A 170 2.89 33.74 -0.61
N SER A 171 3.06 32.43 -0.39
CA SER A 171 4.24 31.69 -0.88
C SER A 171 4.10 31.24 -2.34
N THR A 172 4.90 31.85 -3.23
CA THR A 172 5.12 31.39 -4.61
C THR A 172 6.25 30.35 -4.74
N HIS A 173 6.81 29.88 -3.62
CA HIS A 173 8.06 29.12 -3.56
C HIS A 173 7.91 27.90 -2.63
N GLY A 174 8.49 26.75 -3.03
CA GLY A 174 8.87 25.72 -2.06
C GLY A 174 8.15 24.37 -2.15
N ALA A 175 6.94 24.23 -1.60
CA ALA A 175 6.42 22.89 -1.28
C ALA A 175 5.26 22.41 -2.18
N SER A 176 5.41 21.17 -2.65
CA SER A 176 4.54 20.51 -3.63
C SER A 176 3.13 20.27 -3.08
N CYS A 177 3.01 20.03 -1.76
CA CYS A 177 1.73 19.77 -1.08
C CYS A 177 1.03 21.04 -0.53
N LEU A 178 1.64 22.24 -0.63
CA LEU A 178 1.17 23.47 0.04
C LEU A 178 -0.22 23.94 -0.42
N GLY A 179 -0.53 23.81 -1.71
CA GLY A 179 -1.82 24.23 -2.26
C GLY A 179 -3.01 23.45 -1.70
N GLN A 180 -2.78 22.26 -1.13
CA GLN A 180 -3.81 21.34 -0.62
C GLN A 180 -4.24 21.65 0.82
N LEU A 181 -3.53 22.53 1.51
CA LEU A 181 -3.93 23.02 2.84
C LEU A 181 -4.65 24.38 2.76
N ALA A 182 -4.60 25.05 1.60
CA ALA A 182 -5.35 26.27 1.35
C ALA A 182 -6.85 25.98 1.52
N GLY A 183 -7.48 26.58 2.53
CA GLY A 183 -8.88 26.36 2.89
C GLY A 183 -9.12 25.43 4.08
N LEU A 184 -8.08 24.93 4.75
CA LEU A 184 -8.25 24.13 5.97
C LEU A 184 -8.29 24.97 7.26
N GLU A 185 -7.90 26.24 7.22
CA GLU A 185 -7.82 27.12 8.41
C GLU A 185 -9.14 27.17 9.20
N GLU A 186 -10.27 27.26 8.50
CA GLU A 186 -11.61 27.24 9.12
C GLU A 186 -11.93 25.93 9.86
N LYS A 187 -11.20 24.85 9.55
CA LYS A 187 -11.39 23.51 10.11
C LYS A 187 -10.37 23.16 11.20
N LYS A 188 -9.47 24.07 11.58
CA LYS A 188 -8.41 23.86 12.58
C LYS A 188 -8.91 23.27 13.89
N GLU A 189 -10.00 23.80 14.45
CA GLU A 189 -10.57 23.31 15.71
C GLU A 189 -11.09 21.86 15.59
N MET A 190 -11.68 21.51 14.45
CA MET A 190 -12.16 20.16 14.16
C MET A 190 -10.99 19.16 14.15
N TYR A 191 -9.89 19.47 13.46
CA TYR A 191 -8.73 18.58 13.42
C TYR A 191 -8.07 18.42 14.78
N LYS A 192 -7.94 19.52 15.53
CA LYS A 192 -7.44 19.44 16.90
C LYS A 192 -8.30 18.52 17.76
N SER A 193 -9.62 18.67 17.69
CA SER A 193 -10.56 17.81 18.41
C SER A 193 -10.47 16.35 17.97
N ALA A 194 -10.26 16.08 16.67
CA ALA A 194 -10.05 14.75 16.14
C ALA A 194 -8.76 14.10 16.68
N VAL A 195 -7.65 14.84 16.69
CA VAL A 195 -6.36 14.39 17.26
C VAL A 195 -6.48 14.16 18.77
N ASP A 196 -7.10 15.08 19.51
CA ASP A 196 -7.32 14.95 20.96
C ASP A 196 -8.17 13.72 21.28
N THR A 197 -9.20 13.45 20.47
CA THR A 197 -10.07 12.26 20.62
C THR A 197 -9.33 10.97 20.30
N LEU A 198 -8.47 10.98 19.28
CA LEU A 198 -7.60 9.84 18.94
C LEU A 198 -6.62 9.51 20.07
N ALA A 199 -6.02 10.53 20.71
CA ALA A 199 -5.07 10.38 21.80
C ALA A 199 -5.72 10.00 23.15
N ASP A 200 -7.03 10.24 23.29
CA ASP A 200 -7.79 9.94 24.51
C ASP A 200 -8.04 8.42 24.63
N GLY A 201 -7.27 7.76 25.49
CA GLY A 201 -7.36 6.32 25.74
C GLY A 201 -8.67 5.85 26.39
N GLU A 202 -9.49 6.75 26.93
CA GLU A 202 -10.84 6.39 27.42
C GLU A 202 -11.87 6.36 26.28
N LYS A 203 -11.62 7.11 25.20
CA LYS A 203 -12.50 7.20 24.03
C LYS A 203 -12.06 6.31 22.88
N THR A 204 -10.76 6.10 22.71
CA THR A 204 -10.18 5.49 21.52
C THR A 204 -9.37 4.24 21.85
N THR A 205 -9.62 3.17 21.09
CA THR A 205 -8.81 1.93 21.09
C THR A 205 -8.27 1.73 19.69
N LEU A 206 -6.94 1.64 19.58
CA LEU A 206 -6.27 1.32 18.33
C LEU A 206 -6.00 -0.19 18.25
N VAL A 207 -6.49 -0.83 17.19
CA VAL A 207 -6.27 -2.24 16.89
C VAL A 207 -5.21 -2.36 15.80
N LEU A 208 -3.99 -2.71 16.20
CA LEU A 208 -2.90 -3.06 15.28
C LEU A 208 -3.17 -4.46 14.72
N VAL A 209 -3.45 -4.59 13.42
CA VAL A 209 -3.63 -5.88 12.76
C VAL A 209 -2.34 -6.24 12.03
N SER A 210 -1.85 -7.45 12.28
CA SER A 210 -0.65 -7.98 11.63
C SER A 210 -0.83 -9.44 11.21
N ARG A 211 0.19 -10.00 10.57
CA ARG A 211 0.30 -11.43 10.23
C ARG A 211 1.47 -12.04 11.02
N PRO A 212 1.49 -13.36 11.25
CA PRO A 212 2.63 -14.06 11.84
C PRO A 212 3.83 -14.14 10.88
N GLU A 213 4.35 -12.99 10.46
CA GLU A 213 5.42 -12.81 9.50
C GLU A 213 6.32 -11.64 9.90
N THR A 214 7.62 -11.73 9.64
CA THR A 214 8.60 -10.73 10.11
C THR A 214 8.33 -9.32 9.57
N SER A 215 8.01 -9.16 8.28
CA SER A 215 7.78 -7.83 7.68
C SER A 215 6.52 -7.16 8.23
N PRO A 216 5.33 -7.80 8.22
CA PRO A 216 4.12 -7.26 8.85
C PRO A 216 4.28 -6.93 10.33
N LEU A 217 5.04 -7.73 11.11
CA LEU A 217 5.28 -7.46 12.52
C LEU A 217 6.14 -6.21 12.74
N LYS A 218 7.22 -6.04 11.96
CA LYS A 218 8.05 -4.83 12.01
C LYS A 218 7.28 -3.58 11.60
N GLU A 219 6.44 -3.67 10.58
CA GLU A 219 5.61 -2.54 10.15
C GLU A 219 4.59 -2.14 11.23
N ALA A 220 3.96 -3.12 11.87
CA ALA A 220 3.07 -2.86 12.99
C ALA A 220 3.80 -2.22 14.19
N GLU A 221 5.07 -2.58 14.44
CA GLU A 221 5.89 -1.98 15.51
C GLU A 221 6.21 -0.51 15.19
N ARG A 222 6.57 -0.23 13.93
CA ARG A 222 6.81 1.13 13.44
C ARG A 222 5.55 1.98 13.60
N ALA A 223 4.41 1.53 13.06
CA ALA A 223 3.14 2.23 13.15
C ALA A 223 2.71 2.46 14.61
N SER A 224 2.86 1.45 15.46
CA SER A 224 2.61 1.57 16.91
C SER A 224 3.44 2.68 17.54
N SER A 225 4.72 2.78 17.18
CA SER A 225 5.66 3.78 17.73
C SER A 225 5.30 5.19 17.29
N GLU A 226 5.08 5.38 16.00
CA GLU A 226 4.67 6.69 15.47
C GLU A 226 3.35 7.19 16.08
N LEU A 227 2.40 6.27 16.32
CA LEU A 227 1.11 6.63 16.93
C LEU A 227 1.21 6.87 18.45
N GLN A 228 2.14 6.22 19.15
CA GLN A 228 2.40 6.53 20.57
C GLN A 228 3.06 7.90 20.75
N GLU A 229 3.94 8.31 19.84
CA GLU A 229 4.59 9.63 19.88
C GLU A 229 3.59 10.78 19.83
N ILE A 230 2.46 10.60 19.15
CA ILE A 230 1.36 11.57 19.09
C ILE A 230 0.30 11.37 20.19
N GLY A 231 0.53 10.46 21.15
CA GLY A 231 -0.33 10.25 22.31
C GLY A 231 -1.34 9.10 22.23
N VAL A 232 -1.43 8.37 21.11
CA VAL A 232 -2.36 7.23 20.95
C VAL A 232 -1.80 5.99 21.66
N ASN A 233 -1.99 5.94 22.98
CA ASN A 233 -1.37 4.93 23.84
C ASN A 233 -2.23 3.67 24.07
N ASN A 234 -3.56 3.76 23.93
CA ASN A 234 -4.46 2.62 24.10
C ASN A 234 -4.47 1.73 22.86
N GLN A 235 -3.47 0.84 22.75
CA GLN A 235 -3.24 -0.03 21.61
C GLN A 235 -3.38 -1.51 22.00
N ILE A 236 -3.95 -2.31 21.10
CA ILE A 236 -3.92 -3.78 21.16
C ILE A 236 -3.37 -4.35 19.84
N LEU A 237 -2.79 -5.55 19.89
CA LEU A 237 -2.25 -6.25 18.72
C LEU A 237 -3.10 -7.48 18.40
N VAL A 238 -3.48 -7.63 17.13
CA VAL A 238 -4.19 -8.79 16.59
C VAL A 238 -3.34 -9.44 15.51
N ILE A 239 -2.85 -10.64 15.77
CA ILE A 239 -2.15 -11.49 14.82
C ILE A 239 -3.18 -12.31 14.04
N ASN A 240 -3.49 -11.89 12.82
CA ASN A 240 -4.46 -12.55 11.95
C ASN A 240 -3.83 -13.69 11.14
N GLY A 241 -4.55 -14.78 10.94
CA GLY A 241 -4.15 -15.89 10.09
C GLY A 241 -3.12 -16.84 10.69
N VAL A 242 -3.21 -17.08 11.99
CA VAL A 242 -2.36 -18.08 12.64
C VAL A 242 -2.83 -19.47 12.26
N LEU A 243 -1.96 -20.25 11.60
CA LEU A 243 -2.23 -21.63 11.25
C LEU A 243 -2.17 -22.48 12.53
N GLN A 244 -3.30 -23.08 12.91
CA GLN A 244 -3.40 -23.84 14.17
C GLN A 244 -3.03 -25.32 14.00
N ASN A 245 -3.36 -25.92 12.86
CA ASN A 245 -3.12 -27.33 12.56
C ASN A 245 -2.32 -27.44 11.26
N HIS A 246 -1.36 -28.36 11.24
CA HIS A 246 -0.56 -28.70 10.08
C HIS A 246 -0.44 -30.22 9.98
N ASP A 247 -0.57 -30.76 8.77
CA ASP A 247 -0.68 -32.20 8.50
C ASP A 247 -0.08 -32.62 7.15
N ASP A 248 0.52 -31.68 6.43
CA ASP A 248 1.28 -31.90 5.19
C ASP A 248 2.54 -31.05 5.14
N GLU A 249 3.39 -31.28 4.15
CA GLU A 249 4.68 -30.59 4.02
C GLU A 249 4.51 -29.06 3.91
N LEU A 250 3.52 -28.60 3.15
CA LEU A 250 3.25 -27.18 2.94
C LEU A 250 2.78 -26.50 4.23
N SER A 251 1.79 -27.06 4.91
CA SER A 251 1.24 -26.55 6.16
C SER A 251 2.28 -26.59 7.28
N SER A 252 3.13 -27.61 7.34
CA SER A 252 4.26 -27.67 8.26
C SER A 252 5.25 -26.53 8.01
N ALA A 253 5.61 -26.29 6.75
CA ALA A 253 6.49 -25.18 6.39
C ALA A 253 5.90 -23.80 6.73
N ILE A 254 4.62 -23.57 6.41
CA ILE A 254 3.91 -22.34 6.78
C ILE A 254 3.93 -22.19 8.31
N TYR A 255 3.56 -23.24 9.04
CA TYR A 255 3.51 -23.23 10.50
C TYR A 255 4.87 -22.89 11.11
N GLU A 256 5.94 -23.56 10.70
CA GLU A 256 7.30 -23.30 11.19
C GLU A 256 7.75 -21.86 10.91
N LYS A 257 7.46 -21.34 9.71
CA LYS A 257 7.74 -19.94 9.33
C LYS A 257 6.99 -18.97 10.25
N GLN A 258 5.71 -19.24 10.53
CA GLN A 258 4.90 -18.45 11.46
C GLN A 258 5.46 -18.50 12.88
N GLN A 259 5.78 -19.69 13.40
CA GLN A 259 6.35 -19.84 14.74
C GLN A 259 7.68 -19.11 14.89
N LYS A 260 8.55 -19.15 13.86
CA LYS A 260 9.80 -18.39 13.83
C LYS A 260 9.57 -16.88 13.85
N ALA A 261 8.57 -16.37 13.13
CA ALA A 261 8.23 -14.96 13.16
C ALA A 261 7.68 -14.54 14.54
N LEU A 262 6.79 -15.34 15.11
CA LEU A 262 6.19 -15.09 16.43
C LEU A 262 7.21 -15.19 17.57
N SER A 263 8.17 -16.12 17.50
CA SER A 263 9.25 -16.22 18.49
C SER A 263 10.22 -15.03 18.44
N ASN A 264 10.37 -14.41 17.26
CA ASN A 264 11.19 -13.23 17.03
C ASN A 264 10.34 -11.94 16.96
N MET A 265 9.16 -11.96 17.58
CA MET A 265 8.28 -10.79 17.63
C MET A 265 9.02 -9.62 18.29
N PRO A 266 8.88 -8.39 17.75
CA PRO A 266 9.56 -7.23 18.31
C PRO A 266 9.32 -7.06 19.81
N PRO A 267 10.35 -6.70 20.61
CA PRO A 267 10.26 -6.66 22.07
C PRO A 267 9.12 -5.78 22.59
N LYS A 268 8.78 -4.71 21.86
CA LYS A 268 7.73 -3.76 22.20
C LYS A 268 6.35 -4.42 22.38
N PHE A 269 6.06 -5.47 21.62
CA PHE A 269 4.78 -6.17 21.71
C PHE A 269 4.62 -7.03 22.97
N LYS A 270 5.64 -7.13 23.82
CA LYS A 270 5.50 -7.73 25.17
C LYS A 270 4.63 -6.88 26.10
N ASP A 271 4.59 -5.57 25.87
CA ASP A 271 3.87 -4.60 26.69
C ASP A 271 2.49 -4.26 26.11
N ILE A 272 2.16 -4.78 24.93
CA ILE A 272 0.88 -4.58 24.24
C ILE A 272 0.07 -5.87 24.35
N GLU A 273 -1.21 -5.76 24.73
CA GLU A 273 -2.06 -6.94 24.79
C GLU A 273 -2.23 -7.54 23.39
N THR A 274 -1.83 -8.80 23.24
CA THR A 274 -1.74 -9.47 21.95
C THR A 274 -2.69 -10.66 21.86
N PHE A 275 -3.45 -10.68 20.76
CA PHE A 275 -4.42 -11.72 20.43
C PHE A 275 -4.12 -12.37 19.09
N GLU A 276 -4.71 -13.53 18.84
CA GLU A 276 -4.66 -14.22 17.55
C GLU A 276 -6.06 -14.45 16.96
N ILE A 277 -6.14 -14.40 15.63
CA ILE A 277 -7.26 -14.91 14.85
C ILE A 277 -6.73 -16.09 14.01
N PRO A 278 -7.34 -17.29 14.12
CA PRO A 278 -6.94 -18.45 13.32
C PRO A 278 -7.02 -18.19 11.82
N LEU A 279 -6.18 -18.89 11.04
CA LEU A 279 -6.27 -18.90 9.59
C LEU A 279 -7.60 -19.52 9.14
N ARG A 280 -8.52 -18.65 8.69
CA ARG A 280 -9.81 -19.08 8.15
C ARG A 280 -9.65 -19.61 6.72
N PRO A 281 -10.34 -20.71 6.36
CA PRO A 281 -10.28 -21.30 5.02
C PRO A 281 -11.00 -20.43 3.97
N TYR A 282 -12.03 -19.70 4.39
CA TYR A 282 -12.85 -18.86 3.52
C TYR A 282 -12.40 -17.39 3.52
N ASN A 283 -12.69 -16.69 2.42
CA ASN A 283 -12.56 -15.25 2.33
C ASN A 283 -13.75 -14.56 3.03
N ILE A 284 -13.57 -13.34 3.53
CA ILE A 284 -14.61 -12.63 4.28
C ILE A 284 -15.65 -11.91 3.40
N THR A 285 -16.06 -12.55 2.30
CA THR A 285 -17.13 -12.06 1.44
C THR A 285 -18.48 -12.63 1.91
N GLY A 286 -19.45 -11.74 2.14
CA GLY A 286 -20.77 -12.11 2.63
C GLY A 286 -20.86 -12.26 4.16
N LEU A 287 -22.04 -11.94 4.68
CA LEU A 287 -22.31 -11.85 6.13
C LEU A 287 -22.14 -13.17 6.90
N GLU A 288 -22.35 -14.31 6.24
CA GLU A 288 -22.10 -15.62 6.88
C GLU A 288 -20.63 -15.74 7.32
N ASN A 289 -19.70 -15.34 6.44
CA ASN A 289 -18.27 -15.44 6.68
C ASN A 289 -17.82 -14.40 7.69
N VAL A 290 -18.39 -13.20 7.62
CA VAL A 290 -18.15 -12.13 8.60
C VAL A 290 -18.55 -12.58 10.01
N ARG A 291 -19.73 -13.19 10.18
CA ARG A 291 -20.18 -13.74 11.48
C ARG A 291 -19.32 -14.89 11.96
N ALA A 292 -18.87 -15.76 11.04
CA ALA A 292 -18.04 -16.92 11.38
C ALA A 292 -16.59 -16.54 11.74
N PHE A 293 -16.05 -15.46 11.17
CA PHE A 293 -14.63 -15.10 11.22
C PHE A 293 -13.99 -15.13 12.63
N LEU A 294 -14.69 -14.64 13.65
CA LEU A 294 -14.18 -14.65 15.04
C LEU A 294 -14.59 -15.89 15.85
N LYS A 295 -15.50 -16.72 15.33
CA LYS A 295 -16.20 -17.75 16.12
C LYS A 295 -15.90 -19.18 15.72
N LYS A 296 -15.82 -19.50 14.42
CA LYS A 296 -15.74 -20.89 13.96
C LYS A 296 -15.09 -21.00 12.58
N ASP A 297 -14.55 -22.17 12.29
CA ASP A 297 -14.18 -22.59 10.94
C ASP A 297 -15.31 -23.39 10.29
N TYR A 298 -15.33 -23.38 8.97
CA TYR A 298 -16.10 -24.33 8.18
C TYR A 298 -15.43 -24.51 6.81
N ILE A 299 -15.60 -25.69 6.22
CA ILE A 299 -14.97 -26.07 4.95
C ILE A 299 -16.01 -25.95 3.83
N LYS A 300 -15.73 -25.08 2.85
CA LYS A 300 -16.51 -24.94 1.62
C LYS A 300 -15.55 -24.72 0.47
N ILE A 301 -15.34 -25.76 -0.33
CA ILE A 301 -14.48 -25.71 -1.51
C ILE A 301 -15.23 -24.99 -2.64
N SER A 302 -14.56 -24.08 -3.34
CA SER A 302 -15.12 -23.44 -4.53
C SER A 302 -15.34 -24.47 -5.64
N GLU A 303 -16.49 -24.42 -6.30
CA GLU A 303 -16.78 -25.26 -7.48
C GLU A 303 -16.24 -24.63 -8.78
N GLU A 304 -15.61 -23.46 -8.71
CA GLU A 304 -15.02 -22.80 -9.87
C GLU A 304 -13.86 -23.60 -10.48
N SER A 305 -13.79 -23.59 -11.80
CA SER A 305 -12.69 -24.15 -12.57
C SER A 305 -11.85 -23.04 -13.19
N LEU A 306 -10.57 -23.34 -13.42
CA LEU A 306 -9.69 -22.46 -14.18
C LEU A 306 -10.19 -22.38 -15.63
N ASN A 307 -10.36 -21.15 -16.14
CA ASN A 307 -10.78 -20.88 -17.51
C ASN A 307 -9.60 -20.92 -18.49
N ALA A 308 -8.41 -20.58 -18.00
CA ALA A 308 -7.19 -20.52 -18.81
C ALA A 308 -6.84 -21.90 -19.39
N VAL A 309 -6.57 -21.94 -20.69
CA VAL A 309 -6.18 -23.17 -21.41
C VAL A 309 -4.77 -23.63 -21.02
N ALA A 310 -3.90 -22.67 -20.68
CA ALA A 310 -2.55 -22.91 -20.19
C ALA A 310 -2.26 -21.98 -19.03
N MET A 311 -1.36 -22.41 -18.14
CA MET A 311 -0.79 -21.56 -17.09
C MET A 311 0.68 -21.32 -17.42
N PRO A 312 1.02 -20.20 -18.07
CA PRO A 312 2.41 -19.84 -18.30
C PRO A 312 3.18 -19.76 -16.97
N LYS A 313 4.47 -20.05 -17.04
CA LYS A 313 5.40 -19.97 -15.90
C LYS A 313 6.31 -18.78 -16.09
N LEU A 314 7.07 -18.45 -15.04
CA LEU A 314 8.02 -17.34 -15.08
C LEU A 314 9.04 -17.45 -16.23
N LYS A 315 9.40 -18.67 -16.64
CA LYS A 315 10.28 -18.89 -17.80
C LYS A 315 9.71 -18.37 -19.11
N ASP A 316 8.38 -18.41 -19.29
CA ASP A 316 7.71 -17.94 -20.50
C ASP A 316 7.75 -16.41 -20.57
N VAL A 317 7.60 -15.75 -19.40
CA VAL A 317 7.83 -14.31 -19.25
C VAL A 317 9.27 -13.94 -19.63
N ILE A 318 10.25 -14.67 -19.09
CA ILE A 318 11.68 -14.43 -19.37
C ILE A 318 12.00 -14.65 -20.86
N GLU A 319 11.39 -15.66 -21.48
CA GLU A 319 11.54 -15.94 -22.91
C GLU A 319 11.01 -14.78 -23.76
N ASP A 320 9.82 -14.26 -23.43
CA ASP A 320 9.23 -13.11 -24.13
C ASP A 320 10.08 -11.84 -23.95
N LEU A 321 10.52 -11.53 -22.72
CA LEU A 321 11.41 -10.39 -22.42
C LEU A 321 12.75 -10.48 -23.19
N TYR A 322 13.30 -11.70 -23.29
CA TYR A 322 14.54 -11.93 -24.05
C TYR A 322 14.34 -11.72 -25.55
N ASN A 323 13.27 -12.29 -26.12
CA ASN A 323 12.99 -12.25 -27.56
C ASN A 323 12.58 -10.86 -28.04
N SER A 324 11.82 -10.13 -27.22
CA SER A 324 11.47 -8.72 -27.47
C SER A 324 12.64 -7.75 -27.23
N SER A 325 13.80 -8.25 -26.76
CA SER A 325 15.02 -7.45 -26.55
C SER A 325 14.85 -6.25 -25.62
N LYS A 326 13.97 -6.37 -24.61
CA LYS A 326 13.76 -5.32 -23.61
C LYS A 326 15.07 -4.92 -22.93
N LYS A 327 15.20 -3.64 -22.65
CA LYS A 327 16.38 -2.99 -22.06
C LYS A 327 16.15 -2.54 -20.64
N VAL A 328 14.95 -2.07 -20.32
CA VAL A 328 14.59 -1.64 -18.96
C VAL A 328 13.36 -2.43 -18.55
N ILE A 329 13.46 -3.15 -17.43
CA ILE A 329 12.40 -4.03 -16.94
C ILE A 329 12.09 -3.65 -15.50
N PHE A 330 10.86 -3.26 -15.24
CA PHE A 330 10.39 -2.99 -13.88
C PHE A 330 9.53 -4.14 -13.39
N THR A 331 9.71 -4.55 -12.15
CA THR A 331 8.68 -5.31 -11.44
C THR A 331 7.93 -4.37 -10.51
N MET A 332 6.63 -4.21 -10.72
CA MET A 332 5.79 -3.29 -9.95
C MET A 332 4.63 -4.02 -9.28
N GLY A 333 4.06 -3.42 -8.23
CA GLY A 333 3.03 -4.05 -7.42
C GLY A 333 3.11 -3.63 -5.95
N LYS A 334 2.13 -4.02 -5.14
CA LYS A 334 2.06 -3.60 -3.74
C LYS A 334 3.26 -4.10 -2.91
N GLY A 335 3.49 -3.51 -1.74
CA GLY A 335 4.49 -4.00 -0.79
C GLY A 335 4.18 -5.42 -0.31
N GLY A 336 5.15 -6.34 -0.40
CA GLY A 336 5.03 -7.72 0.09
C GLY A 336 4.58 -8.77 -0.93
N VAL A 337 4.23 -8.39 -2.17
CA VAL A 337 3.85 -9.35 -3.23
C VAL A 337 5.03 -10.16 -3.81
N GLY A 338 6.27 -9.81 -3.43
CA GLY A 338 7.49 -10.52 -3.84
C GLY A 338 8.23 -9.94 -5.04
N LYS A 339 8.05 -8.65 -5.36
CA LYS A 339 8.70 -7.96 -6.49
C LYS A 339 10.21 -8.22 -6.59
N THR A 340 10.96 -8.02 -5.51
CA THR A 340 12.41 -8.24 -5.43
C THR A 340 12.82 -9.66 -5.79
N THR A 341 12.05 -10.66 -5.37
CA THR A 341 12.29 -12.06 -5.74
C THR A 341 12.09 -12.29 -7.24
N ILE A 342 11.02 -11.71 -7.80
CA ILE A 342 10.72 -11.83 -9.23
C ILE A 342 11.77 -11.09 -10.08
N ALA A 343 12.16 -9.88 -9.69
CA ALA A 343 13.21 -9.11 -10.34
C ALA A 343 14.53 -9.89 -10.39
N ALA A 344 14.94 -10.48 -9.26
CA ALA A 344 16.13 -11.33 -9.20
C ALA A 344 16.04 -12.56 -10.12
N ALA A 345 14.86 -13.22 -10.17
CA ALA A 345 14.65 -14.38 -11.02
C ALA A 345 14.67 -14.01 -12.52
N ILE A 346 14.06 -12.89 -12.91
CA ILE A 346 14.12 -12.35 -14.27
C ILE A 346 15.57 -12.04 -14.65
N ALA A 347 16.30 -11.34 -13.78
CA ALA A 347 17.69 -10.99 -14.00
C ALA A 347 18.57 -12.24 -14.22
N LEU A 348 18.41 -13.26 -13.38
CA LEU A 348 19.12 -14.53 -13.52
C LEU A 348 18.76 -15.27 -14.82
N GLY A 349 17.48 -15.30 -15.18
CA GLY A 349 17.01 -15.93 -16.41
C GLY A 349 17.58 -15.29 -17.67
N LEU A 350 17.59 -13.96 -17.74
CA LEU A 350 18.18 -13.21 -18.85
C LEU A 350 19.70 -13.38 -18.93
N ALA A 351 20.38 -13.39 -17.79
CA ALA A 351 21.82 -13.60 -17.70
C ALA A 351 22.23 -14.99 -18.20
N LYS A 352 21.48 -16.05 -17.82
CA LYS A 352 21.71 -17.41 -18.35
C LYS A 352 21.50 -17.53 -19.86
N LYS A 353 20.71 -16.64 -20.45
CA LYS A 353 20.53 -16.52 -21.91
C LYS A 353 21.60 -15.64 -22.59
N GLY A 354 22.63 -15.22 -21.85
CA GLY A 354 23.80 -14.50 -22.36
C GLY A 354 23.66 -12.98 -22.40
N LYS A 355 22.63 -12.39 -21.78
CA LYS A 355 22.55 -10.92 -21.62
C LYS A 355 23.45 -10.48 -20.45
N LYS A 356 24.08 -9.31 -20.58
CA LYS A 356 24.61 -8.60 -19.41
C LYS A 356 23.46 -7.90 -18.71
N VAL A 357 23.33 -8.11 -17.42
CA VAL A 357 22.18 -7.63 -16.65
C VAL A 357 22.66 -6.81 -15.47
N HIS A 358 22.02 -5.66 -15.24
CA HIS A 358 22.16 -4.86 -14.04
C HIS A 358 20.88 -4.98 -13.21
N LEU A 359 20.96 -5.60 -12.04
CA LEU A 359 19.84 -5.66 -11.10
C LEU A 359 19.96 -4.50 -10.11
N THR A 360 18.88 -3.75 -9.94
CA THR A 360 18.78 -2.70 -8.93
C THR A 360 17.68 -3.04 -7.94
N THR A 361 17.98 -2.87 -6.65
CA THR A 361 17.05 -3.10 -5.55
C THR A 361 17.02 -1.89 -4.62
N THR A 362 15.87 -1.64 -4.01
CA THR A 362 15.76 -0.72 -2.85
C THR A 362 15.66 -1.47 -1.53
N ASP A 363 15.59 -2.80 -1.56
CA ASP A 363 15.51 -3.59 -0.33
C ASP A 363 16.90 -3.59 0.36
N PRO A 364 17.02 -3.05 1.59
CA PRO A 364 18.27 -3.03 2.35
C PRO A 364 18.75 -4.43 2.75
N ALA A 365 17.97 -5.47 2.47
CA ALA A 365 18.35 -6.84 2.76
C ALA A 365 19.62 -7.27 2.01
N ALA A 366 20.66 -7.59 2.79
CA ALA A 366 21.89 -8.29 2.39
C ALA A 366 21.65 -9.66 1.69
N HIS A 367 20.40 -10.05 1.45
CA HIS A 367 19.99 -11.32 0.89
C HIS A 367 20.27 -11.44 -0.60
N LEU A 368 20.22 -10.36 -1.39
CA LEU A 368 20.51 -10.43 -2.83
C LEU A 368 21.99 -10.71 -3.14
N LYS A 369 22.92 -10.23 -2.30
CA LYS A 369 24.35 -10.53 -2.43
C LYS A 369 24.69 -12.02 -2.30
N PHE A 370 23.84 -12.81 -1.63
CA PHE A 370 23.98 -14.26 -1.55
C PHE A 370 23.24 -15.01 -2.69
N VAL A 371 22.37 -14.31 -3.44
CA VAL A 371 21.49 -14.90 -4.45
C VAL A 371 22.13 -14.91 -5.84
N LEU A 372 23.00 -13.94 -6.13
CA LEU A 372 23.60 -13.75 -7.44
C LEU A 372 25.12 -13.75 -7.29
N ASP A 373 25.76 -14.84 -7.70
CA ASP A 373 27.21 -14.88 -7.87
C ASP A 373 27.57 -14.01 -9.08
N GLU A 374 28.57 -13.13 -8.96
CA GLU A 374 29.04 -12.26 -10.06
C GLU A 374 29.45 -13.07 -11.30
N SER A 375 29.72 -14.38 -11.10
CA SER A 375 30.01 -15.36 -12.15
C SER A 375 28.92 -15.51 -13.23
N TYR A 376 27.68 -15.08 -12.97
CA TYR A 376 26.59 -15.13 -13.95
C TYR A 376 26.52 -13.91 -14.89
N GLY A 377 27.41 -12.92 -14.75
CA GLY A 377 27.37 -11.71 -15.58
C GLY A 377 26.26 -10.73 -15.18
N ILE A 378 25.91 -10.72 -13.90
CA ILE A 378 24.93 -9.82 -13.30
C ILE A 378 25.65 -8.83 -12.40
N SER A 379 25.49 -7.54 -12.67
CA SER A 379 25.92 -6.46 -11.78
C SER A 379 24.77 -6.10 -10.84
N LEU A 380 25.08 -5.79 -9.58
CA LEU A 380 24.08 -5.48 -8.54
C LEU A 380 24.33 -4.09 -7.95
N SER A 381 23.31 -3.24 -7.97
CA SER A 381 23.29 -2.00 -7.19
C SER A 381 22.19 -2.07 -6.14
N ASN A 382 22.51 -1.60 -4.93
CA ASN A 382 21.52 -1.38 -3.88
C ASN A 382 21.36 0.13 -3.69
N ILE A 383 20.12 0.60 -3.79
CA ILE A 383 19.74 1.96 -3.48
C ILE A 383 19.25 1.96 -2.04
N ASP A 384 20.03 2.54 -1.12
CA ASP A 384 19.57 2.75 0.24
C ASP A 384 18.56 3.92 0.23
N GLU A 385 17.27 3.59 0.37
CA GLU A 385 16.17 4.57 0.37
C GLU A 385 16.39 5.69 1.39
N LYS A 386 16.98 5.38 2.55
CA LYS A 386 17.22 6.38 3.60
C LYS A 386 18.38 7.28 3.23
N GLU A 387 19.45 6.71 2.68
CA GLU A 387 20.61 7.49 2.24
C GLU A 387 20.24 8.44 1.11
N GLU A 388 19.48 7.96 0.11
CA GLU A 388 19.03 8.78 -1.02
C GLU A 388 18.01 9.84 -0.59
N LEU A 389 17.08 9.49 0.30
CA LEU A 389 16.16 10.47 0.88
C LEU A 389 16.93 11.56 1.63
N GLU A 390 17.88 11.21 2.50
CA GLU A 390 18.67 12.21 3.23
C GLU A 390 19.53 13.08 2.31
N LYS A 391 20.12 12.52 1.24
CA LYS A 391 20.81 13.32 0.22
C LYS A 391 19.88 14.33 -0.44
N TYR A 392 18.69 13.88 -0.86
CA TYR A 392 17.68 14.74 -1.45
C TYR A 392 17.21 15.83 -0.48
N ARG A 393 16.97 15.47 0.78
CA ARG A 393 16.58 16.42 1.84
C ARG A 393 17.64 17.48 2.09
N GLN A 394 18.90 17.09 2.19
CA GLN A 394 20.02 18.02 2.36
C GLN A 394 20.16 18.96 1.17
N GLU A 395 19.94 18.48 -0.06
CA GLU A 395 19.94 19.31 -1.26
C GLU A 395 18.84 20.38 -1.20
N VAL A 396 17.60 19.98 -0.95
CA VAL A 396 16.44 20.90 -0.91
C VAL A 396 16.54 21.89 0.25
N ILE A 397 16.91 21.43 1.46
CA ILE A 397 17.07 22.30 2.64
C ILE A 397 18.26 23.26 2.46
N GLY A 398 19.36 22.78 1.86
CA GLY A 398 20.53 23.62 1.56
C GLY A 398 20.14 24.80 0.67
N LYS A 399 19.37 24.53 -0.38
CA LYS A 399 18.85 25.54 -1.31
C LYS A 399 17.83 26.49 -0.67
N ALA A 400 16.89 25.97 0.11
CA ALA A 400 15.96 26.79 0.89
C ALA A 400 16.69 27.79 1.81
N ARG A 401 17.79 27.35 2.44
CA ARG A 401 18.64 28.21 3.28
C ARG A 401 19.42 29.24 2.47
N GLU A 402 19.94 28.87 1.30
CA GLU A 402 20.62 29.81 0.38
C GLU A 402 19.69 30.95 -0.08
N ASN A 403 18.37 30.73 -0.07
CA ASN A 403 17.36 31.71 -0.46
C ASN A 403 16.74 32.49 0.71
N ASN A 404 17.33 32.41 1.90
CA ASN A 404 16.94 33.16 3.10
C ASN A 404 15.49 32.91 3.59
N MET A 405 14.99 31.68 3.51
CA MET A 405 13.71 31.29 4.12
C MET A 405 13.79 31.34 5.66
N THR A 406 12.65 31.50 6.34
CA THR A 406 12.61 31.59 7.81
C THR A 406 12.78 30.21 8.48
N ASP A 407 13.14 30.19 9.76
CA ASP A 407 13.28 28.93 10.52
C ASP A 407 11.97 28.13 10.59
N GLU A 408 10.82 28.82 10.67
CA GLU A 408 9.48 28.18 10.65
C GLU A 408 9.17 27.54 9.28
N ASP A 409 9.61 28.17 8.19
CA ASP A 409 9.43 27.63 6.83
C ASP A 409 10.30 26.38 6.60
N ILE A 410 11.51 26.39 7.15
CA ILE A 410 12.43 25.24 7.08
C ILE A 410 11.84 24.06 7.85
N GLU A 411 11.31 24.27 9.06
CA GLU A 411 10.66 23.21 9.84
C GLU A 411 9.47 22.58 9.09
N TYR A 412 8.71 23.39 8.36
CA TYR A 412 7.62 22.89 7.53
C TYR A 412 8.11 22.10 6.31
N ILE A 413 9.10 22.63 5.56
CA ILE A 413 9.74 21.91 4.44
C ILE A 413 10.31 20.58 4.93
N GLU A 414 10.92 20.55 6.12
CA GLU A 414 11.44 19.32 6.70
C GLU A 414 10.37 18.25 6.93
N GLU A 415 9.13 18.64 7.23
CA GLU A 415 8.00 17.71 7.36
C GLU A 415 7.40 17.31 6.00
N ASP A 416 7.27 18.23 5.04
CA ASP A 416 6.84 17.89 3.66
C ASP A 416 7.81 16.87 3.02
N LEU A 417 9.11 17.06 3.25
CA LEU A 417 10.17 16.16 2.83
C LEU A 417 10.19 14.80 3.56
N ARG A 418 9.34 14.60 4.58
CA ARG A 418 9.10 13.28 5.20
C ARG A 418 7.94 12.54 4.55
N SER A 419 7.29 13.12 3.55
CA SER A 419 6.21 12.46 2.83
C SER A 419 6.71 11.21 2.08
N PRO A 420 5.86 10.18 1.92
CA PRO A 420 6.19 9.02 1.09
C PRO A 420 6.58 9.40 -0.35
N CYS A 421 5.95 10.43 -0.92
CA CYS A 421 6.23 10.93 -2.26
C CYS A 421 7.68 11.43 -2.42
N THR A 422 8.21 12.14 -1.40
CA THR A 422 9.61 12.59 -1.42
C THR A 422 10.59 11.43 -1.47
N GLN A 423 10.31 10.36 -0.72
CA GLN A 423 11.10 9.15 -0.76
C GLN A 423 11.07 8.52 -2.16
N GLU A 424 9.89 8.43 -2.78
CA GLU A 424 9.74 7.91 -4.14
C GLU A 424 10.53 8.72 -5.17
N ILE A 425 10.53 10.05 -5.08
CA ILE A 425 11.29 10.95 -5.97
C ILE A 425 12.81 10.75 -5.79
N ALA A 426 13.29 10.72 -4.55
CA ALA A 426 14.71 10.54 -4.25
C ALA A 426 15.24 9.21 -4.81
N VAL A 427 14.49 8.13 -4.59
CA VAL A 427 14.78 6.80 -5.12
C VAL A 427 14.72 6.78 -6.65
N PHE A 428 13.77 7.49 -7.27
CA PHE A 428 13.68 7.59 -8.72
C PHE A 428 14.89 8.26 -9.37
N ARG A 429 15.41 9.34 -8.77
CA ARG A 429 16.64 10.01 -9.26
C ARG A 429 17.82 9.03 -9.27
N ALA A 430 17.98 8.25 -8.21
CA ALA A 430 19.02 7.24 -8.13
C ALA A 430 18.85 6.14 -9.20
N PHE A 431 17.61 5.69 -9.47
CA PHE A 431 17.34 4.77 -10.57
C PHE A 431 17.70 5.34 -11.93
N ALA A 432 17.34 6.59 -12.21
CA ALA A 432 17.63 7.24 -13.48
C ALA A 432 19.13 7.29 -13.75
N GLU A 433 19.94 7.60 -12.75
CA GLU A 433 21.40 7.56 -12.86
C GLU A 433 21.93 6.15 -13.19
N ILE A 434 21.36 5.10 -12.59
CA ILE A 434 21.79 3.72 -12.84
C ILE A 434 21.41 3.29 -14.27
N VAL A 435 20.22 3.63 -14.73
CA VAL A 435 19.77 3.32 -16.10
C VAL A 435 20.66 4.02 -17.13
N GLU A 436 21.03 5.28 -16.90
CA GLU A 436 21.96 6.02 -17.76
C GLU A 436 23.37 5.40 -17.75
N ARG A 437 23.88 4.98 -16.58
CA ARG A 437 25.21 4.32 -16.49
C ARG A 437 25.23 2.94 -17.15
N SER A 438 24.07 2.31 -17.34
CA SER A 438 23.93 0.91 -17.78
C SER A 438 23.38 0.77 -19.20
N GLU A 439 23.59 1.75 -20.08
CA GLU A 439 23.05 1.77 -21.46
C GLU A 439 23.30 0.50 -22.29
N ASN A 440 24.41 -0.21 -22.03
CA ASN A 440 24.80 -1.41 -22.76
C ASN A 440 24.31 -2.72 -22.12
N GLU A 441 23.61 -2.65 -20.99
CA GLU A 441 23.11 -3.79 -20.23
C GLU A 441 21.57 -3.83 -20.27
N VAL A 442 20.99 -4.92 -19.78
CA VAL A 442 19.56 -4.96 -19.46
C VAL A 442 19.41 -4.59 -17.99
N VAL A 443 18.65 -3.56 -17.69
CA VAL A 443 18.44 -3.08 -16.32
C VAL A 443 17.12 -3.67 -15.80
N VAL A 444 17.18 -4.39 -14.68
CA VAL A 444 16.02 -4.95 -13.99
C VAL A 444 15.87 -4.23 -12.65
N ILE A 445 14.68 -3.69 -12.37
CA ILE A 445 14.40 -2.83 -11.23
C ILE A 445 13.26 -3.44 -10.40
N ASP A 446 13.49 -3.67 -9.11
CA ASP A 446 12.53 -4.37 -8.24
C ASP A 446 11.36 -3.52 -7.73
N THR A 447 11.47 -2.20 -7.83
CA THR A 447 10.40 -1.29 -7.50
C THR A 447 10.57 -0.02 -8.31
N ALA A 448 9.53 0.37 -9.03
CA ALA A 448 9.43 1.73 -9.53
C ALA A 448 8.56 2.56 -8.57
N PRO A 449 8.67 3.91 -8.61
CA PRO A 449 7.69 4.78 -7.98
C PRO A 449 6.26 4.42 -8.40
N THR A 450 5.27 4.82 -7.61
CA THR A 450 3.86 4.58 -7.97
C THR A 450 3.52 5.19 -9.33
N GLY A 451 2.45 4.68 -9.97
CA GLY A 451 1.96 5.25 -11.24
C GLY A 451 1.66 6.75 -11.14
N HIS A 452 1.24 7.22 -9.95
CA HIS A 452 1.11 8.65 -9.66
C HIS A 452 2.45 9.39 -9.70
N THR A 453 3.51 8.88 -9.06
CA THR A 453 4.85 9.48 -9.14
C THR A 453 5.37 9.50 -10.58
N LEU A 454 5.09 8.46 -11.37
CA LEU A 454 5.40 8.44 -12.80
C LEU A 454 4.61 9.49 -13.59
N LEU A 455 3.36 9.80 -13.21
CA LEU A 455 2.56 10.90 -13.79
C LEU A 455 3.01 12.29 -13.33
N LEU A 456 3.47 12.44 -12.09
CA LEU A 456 4.08 13.67 -11.58
C LEU A 456 5.34 14.00 -12.39
N LEU A 457 6.21 13.01 -12.56
CA LEU A 457 7.38 13.07 -13.44
C LEU A 457 6.99 13.29 -14.92
N ASP A 458 5.86 12.68 -15.30
CA ASP A 458 5.05 12.83 -16.50
C ASP A 458 4.89 14.26 -17.03
N SER A 459 4.38 15.11 -16.14
CA SER A 459 4.16 16.49 -16.47
C SER A 459 5.51 17.18 -16.73
N THR A 460 6.01 17.09 -17.96
CA THR A 460 7.22 17.75 -18.43
C THR A 460 7.13 19.26 -18.22
N GLU A 461 5.97 19.83 -17.94
CA GLU A 461 5.86 21.15 -17.30
C GLU A 461 5.85 21.11 -15.76
N SER A 462 5.15 20.21 -15.07
CA SER A 462 5.08 20.23 -13.60
C SER A 462 6.26 19.58 -12.87
N TYR A 463 7.01 18.63 -13.45
CA TYR A 463 8.31 18.17 -12.95
C TYR A 463 9.42 19.18 -13.24
N ASN A 464 9.46 19.74 -14.46
CA ASN A 464 10.31 20.91 -14.78
C ASN A 464 10.01 22.07 -13.82
N LYS A 465 8.74 22.27 -13.45
CA LYS A 465 8.33 23.29 -12.48
C LYS A 465 8.59 22.86 -11.04
N GLU A 466 8.33 21.63 -10.60
CA GLU A 466 8.56 21.13 -9.23
C GLU A 466 10.02 21.16 -8.86
N ILE A 467 10.89 20.74 -9.76
CA ILE A 467 12.33 20.81 -9.55
C ILE A 467 12.81 22.26 -9.62
N SER A 468 12.29 23.09 -10.53
CA SER A 468 12.55 24.54 -10.49
C SER A 468 11.96 25.27 -9.26
N ARG A 469 10.95 24.67 -8.59
CA ARG A 469 10.25 25.20 -7.40
C ARG A 469 10.87 24.74 -6.09
N SER A 470 11.55 23.59 -6.09
CA SER A 470 12.43 23.08 -5.02
C SER A 470 13.89 23.50 -5.22
N GLU A 471 14.14 24.37 -6.20
CA GLU A 471 15.45 24.87 -6.65
C GLU A 471 16.45 23.77 -7.02
N GLY A 472 16.01 22.50 -7.05
CA GLY A 472 16.67 21.38 -7.69
C GLY A 472 17.02 21.72 -9.14
N ASP A 473 18.15 21.26 -9.64
CA ASP A 473 18.28 21.07 -11.09
C ASP A 473 17.75 19.67 -11.40
N ILE A 474 16.99 19.49 -12.48
CA ILE A 474 16.60 18.14 -12.88
C ILE A 474 17.85 17.42 -13.35
N PRO A 475 18.20 16.27 -12.76
CA PRO A 475 19.30 15.49 -13.27
C PRO A 475 19.05 15.12 -14.73
N GLU A 476 20.05 15.32 -15.59
CA GLU A 476 19.97 14.98 -17.03
C GLU A 476 19.55 13.50 -17.23
N SER A 477 19.94 12.62 -16.30
CA SER A 477 19.56 11.21 -16.23
C SER A 477 18.04 11.00 -16.23
N VAL A 478 17.29 11.83 -15.50
CA VAL A 478 15.83 11.73 -15.42
C VAL A 478 15.18 12.18 -16.72
N ILE A 479 15.66 13.29 -17.31
CA ILE A 479 15.15 13.82 -18.58
C ILE A 479 15.29 12.77 -19.70
N LYS A 480 16.39 12.03 -19.70
CA LYS A 480 16.64 10.94 -20.65
C LYS A 480 15.79 9.69 -20.39
N LEU A 481 15.47 9.40 -19.13
CA LEU A 481 14.73 8.18 -18.76
C LEU A 481 13.25 8.26 -19.16
N LEU A 482 12.56 9.39 -18.96
CA LEU A 482 11.11 9.47 -19.13
C LEU A 482 10.62 9.07 -20.54
N PRO A 483 11.22 9.53 -21.66
CA PRO A 483 10.82 9.08 -22.98
C PRO A 483 11.08 7.58 -23.20
N ARG A 484 12.13 7.02 -22.58
CA ARG A 484 12.46 5.59 -22.69
C ARG A 484 11.44 4.72 -21.95
N LEU A 485 10.88 5.18 -20.84
CA LEU A 485 9.84 4.44 -20.10
C LEU A 485 8.59 4.17 -20.94
N ARG A 486 8.25 5.10 -21.84
CA ARG A 486 7.11 4.98 -22.77
C ARG A 486 7.41 4.17 -24.01
N ASN A 487 8.68 3.96 -24.31
CA ASN A 487 9.07 3.20 -25.47
C ASN A 487 8.82 1.71 -25.22
N GLU A 488 7.70 1.19 -25.71
CA GLU A 488 7.34 -0.23 -25.63
C GLU A 488 8.43 -1.15 -26.20
N SER A 489 9.25 -0.71 -27.16
CA SER A 489 10.34 -1.56 -27.66
C SER A 489 11.53 -1.70 -26.70
N GLU A 490 11.67 -0.77 -25.75
CA GLU A 490 12.79 -0.74 -24.80
C GLU A 490 12.37 -1.11 -23.38
N THR A 491 11.20 -0.66 -22.94
CA THR A 491 10.74 -0.80 -21.56
C THR A 491 9.61 -1.82 -21.44
N GLU A 492 9.60 -2.56 -20.34
CA GLU A 492 8.48 -3.42 -19.95
C GLU A 492 8.23 -3.30 -18.45
N VAL A 493 6.97 -3.11 -18.06
CA VAL A 493 6.55 -3.20 -16.67
C VAL A 493 5.84 -4.54 -16.45
N VAL A 494 6.40 -5.35 -15.54
CA VAL A 494 5.83 -6.62 -15.10
C VAL A 494 5.09 -6.40 -13.79
N ILE A 495 3.77 -6.59 -13.80
CA ILE A 495 2.93 -6.38 -12.62
C ILE A 495 2.90 -7.64 -11.77
N VAL A 496 3.35 -7.55 -10.53
CA VAL A 496 3.40 -8.66 -9.55
C VAL A 496 2.24 -8.50 -8.56
N THR A 497 1.47 -9.55 -8.37
CA THR A 497 0.31 -9.60 -7.48
C THR A 497 0.20 -10.95 -6.77
N LEU A 498 -0.84 -11.11 -5.94
CA LEU A 498 -1.23 -12.37 -5.29
C LEU A 498 -2.64 -12.74 -5.77
N ALA A 499 -3.02 -14.02 -5.69
CA ALA A 499 -4.36 -14.49 -6.05
C ALA A 499 -5.40 -14.18 -4.96
N GLU A 500 -5.52 -12.90 -4.60
CA GLU A 500 -6.39 -12.38 -3.55
C GLU A 500 -7.08 -11.09 -4.02
N THR A 501 -8.25 -10.79 -3.45
CA THR A 501 -9.09 -9.64 -3.82
C THR A 501 -8.34 -8.31 -3.84
N THR A 502 -7.79 -7.90 -2.69
CA THR A 502 -7.15 -6.58 -2.55
C THR A 502 -5.88 -6.46 -3.41
N PRO A 503 -4.93 -7.42 -3.41
CA PRO A 503 -3.77 -7.37 -4.32
C PRO A 503 -4.13 -7.28 -5.81
N VAL A 504 -5.17 -7.98 -6.27
CA VAL A 504 -5.61 -7.90 -7.68
C VAL A 504 -6.18 -6.53 -8.01
N TYR A 505 -7.09 -5.99 -7.18
CA TYR A 505 -7.66 -4.67 -7.44
C TYR A 505 -6.63 -3.55 -7.38
N GLU A 506 -5.63 -3.64 -6.51
CA GLU A 506 -4.53 -2.67 -6.47
C GLU A 506 -3.63 -2.78 -7.69
N ALA A 507 -3.34 -3.99 -8.16
CA ALA A 507 -2.63 -4.21 -9.41
C ALA A 507 -3.43 -3.64 -10.61
N MET A 508 -4.76 -3.72 -10.60
CA MET A 508 -5.62 -3.11 -11.63
C MET A 508 -5.57 -1.59 -11.61
N ARG A 509 -5.48 -0.95 -10.43
CA ARG A 509 -5.30 0.50 -10.31
C ARG A 509 -3.93 0.93 -10.84
N LEU A 510 -2.89 0.19 -10.46
CA LEU A 510 -1.55 0.40 -10.99
C LEU A 510 -1.54 0.32 -12.53
N GLN A 511 -2.18 -0.71 -13.12
CA GLN A 511 -2.33 -0.82 -14.58
C GLN A 511 -2.96 0.44 -15.18
N LYS A 512 -4.08 0.92 -14.61
CA LYS A 512 -4.74 2.14 -15.09
C LYS A 512 -3.84 3.37 -15.03
N ASP A 513 -3.04 3.50 -13.98
CA ASP A 513 -2.10 4.63 -13.85
C ASP A 513 -0.94 4.51 -14.86
N LEU A 514 -0.44 3.30 -15.12
CA LEU A 514 0.54 3.05 -16.18
C LEU A 514 -0.04 3.39 -17.55
N ASP A 515 -1.29 3.00 -17.83
CA ASP A 515 -1.98 3.32 -19.08
C ASP A 515 -2.13 4.84 -19.26
N ARG A 516 -2.50 5.56 -18.19
CA ARG A 516 -2.56 7.04 -18.17
C ARG A 516 -1.19 7.67 -18.47
N ALA A 517 -0.11 7.10 -17.94
CA ALA A 517 1.26 7.55 -18.17
C ALA A 517 1.82 7.13 -19.54
N GLN A 518 1.06 6.33 -20.32
CA GLN A 518 1.49 5.71 -21.57
C GLN A 518 2.69 4.76 -21.39
N ILE A 519 2.74 4.05 -20.26
CA ILE A 519 3.77 3.06 -19.95
C ILE A 519 3.18 1.67 -20.19
N HIS A 520 3.82 0.92 -21.09
CA HIS A 520 3.34 -0.40 -21.48
C HIS A 520 3.60 -1.47 -20.40
N SER A 521 2.58 -2.29 -20.15
CA SER A 521 2.67 -3.50 -19.34
C SER A 521 1.86 -4.63 -19.99
N LYS A 522 2.54 -5.74 -20.27
CA LYS A 522 1.96 -6.95 -20.86
C LYS A 522 1.78 -8.05 -19.83
N TRP A 523 2.77 -8.25 -18.96
CA TRP A 523 2.83 -9.44 -18.12
C TRP A 523 2.37 -9.19 -16.68
N TRP A 524 1.51 -10.09 -16.21
CA TRP A 524 1.10 -10.20 -14.82
C TRP A 524 1.70 -11.45 -14.17
N ILE A 525 2.24 -11.34 -12.96
CA ILE A 525 2.79 -12.46 -12.20
C ILE A 525 1.98 -12.62 -10.92
N ILE A 526 1.28 -13.74 -10.81
CA ILE A 526 0.59 -14.19 -9.60
C ILE A 526 1.60 -14.99 -8.79
N ASN A 527 2.15 -14.35 -7.76
CA ASN A 527 3.14 -14.96 -6.90
C ASN A 527 2.50 -15.72 -5.73
N SER A 528 3.25 -16.66 -5.14
CA SER A 528 2.90 -17.36 -3.90
C SER A 528 1.53 -18.06 -3.92
N SER A 529 1.13 -18.62 -5.06
CA SER A 529 -0.15 -19.31 -5.23
C SER A 529 -0.16 -20.66 -4.50
N LEU A 530 -1.19 -20.89 -3.68
CA LEU A 530 -1.50 -22.19 -3.10
C LEU A 530 -2.13 -23.12 -4.13
N TYR A 531 -2.86 -22.59 -5.11
CA TYR A 531 -3.44 -23.37 -6.21
C TYR A 531 -2.36 -24.09 -7.04
N ALA A 532 -1.19 -23.49 -7.20
CA ALA A 532 -0.06 -24.09 -7.88
C ALA A 532 0.73 -25.10 -7.02
N THR A 533 0.25 -25.47 -5.83
CA THR A 533 0.88 -26.45 -4.92
C THR A 533 0.07 -27.75 -4.81
N ASP A 534 0.69 -28.81 -4.29
CA ASP A 534 0.05 -30.12 -4.08
C ASP A 534 -0.47 -30.32 -2.64
N THR A 535 -0.89 -29.26 -1.95
CA THR A 535 -1.31 -29.35 -0.54
C THR A 535 -2.50 -30.29 -0.31
N THR A 536 -2.38 -31.13 0.72
CA THR A 536 -3.44 -32.00 1.19
C THR A 536 -4.21 -31.45 2.39
N ASN A 537 -3.66 -30.46 3.10
CA ASN A 537 -4.26 -29.79 4.24
C ASN A 537 -5.64 -29.19 3.89
N GLU A 538 -6.65 -29.45 4.72
CA GLU A 538 -8.03 -29.05 4.43
C GLU A 538 -8.22 -27.53 4.32
N ILE A 539 -7.56 -26.75 5.17
CA ILE A 539 -7.67 -25.28 5.16
C ILE A 539 -6.99 -24.72 3.91
N LEU A 540 -5.77 -25.19 3.62
CA LEU A 540 -5.00 -24.70 2.47
C LEU A 540 -5.65 -25.11 1.14
N LYS A 541 -6.28 -26.29 1.06
CA LYS A 541 -7.08 -26.70 -0.10
C LYS A 541 -8.24 -25.75 -0.39
N VAL A 542 -8.98 -25.34 0.64
CA VAL A 542 -10.06 -24.37 0.44
C VAL A 542 -9.49 -23.04 -0.03
N LYS A 543 -8.39 -22.56 0.57
CA LYS A 543 -7.73 -21.34 0.13
C LYS A 543 -7.25 -21.42 -1.32
N ALA A 544 -6.60 -22.51 -1.71
CA ALA A 544 -6.20 -22.79 -3.08
C ALA A 544 -7.41 -22.76 -4.05
N SER A 545 -8.55 -23.33 -3.67
CA SER A 545 -9.77 -23.26 -4.50
C SER A 545 -10.32 -21.83 -4.64
N ASN A 546 -10.14 -20.99 -3.63
CA ASN A 546 -10.58 -19.59 -3.65
C ASN A 546 -9.67 -18.68 -4.50
N GLU A 547 -8.45 -19.13 -4.84
CA GLU A 547 -7.54 -18.40 -5.74
C GLU A 547 -8.01 -18.44 -7.19
N ILE A 548 -8.75 -19.49 -7.59
CA ILE A 548 -9.17 -19.74 -8.98
C ILE A 548 -9.91 -18.53 -9.57
N GLN A 549 -10.83 -17.92 -8.83
CA GLN A 549 -11.56 -16.72 -9.26
C GLN A 549 -10.61 -15.56 -9.63
N TRP A 550 -9.54 -15.38 -8.85
CA TRP A 550 -8.59 -14.29 -9.00
C TRP A 550 -7.59 -14.58 -10.11
N ILE A 551 -7.19 -15.85 -10.26
CA ILE A 551 -6.38 -16.30 -11.40
C ILE A 551 -7.17 -16.09 -12.70
N ASN A 552 -8.45 -16.48 -12.75
CA ASN A 552 -9.33 -16.24 -13.89
C ASN A 552 -9.48 -14.74 -14.18
N LYS A 553 -9.56 -13.90 -13.14
CA LYS A 553 -9.64 -12.45 -13.31
C LYS A 553 -8.37 -11.87 -13.92
N VAL A 554 -7.20 -12.30 -13.46
CA VAL A 554 -5.90 -11.86 -13.99
C VAL A 554 -5.70 -12.36 -15.43
N ASP A 555 -6.11 -13.59 -15.74
CA ASP A 555 -6.11 -14.13 -17.11
C ASP A 555 -6.92 -13.23 -18.07
N GLU A 556 -8.15 -12.87 -17.67
CA GLU A 556 -9.02 -11.95 -18.42
C GLU A 556 -8.34 -10.58 -18.66
N ILE A 557 -7.78 -9.97 -17.61
CA ILE A 557 -7.17 -8.63 -17.69
C ILE A 557 -5.89 -8.62 -18.53
N SER A 558 -5.07 -9.67 -18.39
CA SER A 558 -3.78 -9.79 -19.09
C SER A 558 -3.90 -10.37 -20.50
N ASN A 559 -5.11 -10.73 -20.94
CA ASN A 559 -5.38 -11.43 -22.19
C ASN A 559 -4.50 -12.69 -22.34
N GLY A 560 -4.37 -13.48 -21.28
CA GLY A 560 -3.55 -14.69 -21.24
C GLY A 560 -2.05 -14.47 -20.99
N ASN A 561 -1.58 -13.22 -20.86
CA ASN A 561 -0.19 -12.91 -20.51
C ASN A 561 0.00 -12.85 -18.99
N PHE A 562 -0.25 -13.96 -18.31
CA PHE A 562 0.00 -14.09 -16.89
C PHE A 562 0.89 -15.30 -16.59
N ALA A 563 1.60 -15.26 -15.46
CA ALA A 563 2.32 -16.41 -14.95
C ALA A 563 1.94 -16.69 -13.49
N VAL A 564 1.92 -17.95 -13.10
CA VAL A 564 1.63 -18.37 -11.72
C VAL A 564 2.86 -19.03 -11.12
N ILE A 565 3.21 -18.59 -9.91
CA ILE A 565 4.34 -19.12 -9.14
C ILE A 565 3.80 -19.74 -7.86
N GLU A 566 4.16 -21.00 -7.63
CA GLU A 566 3.81 -21.76 -6.43
C GLU A 566 4.35 -21.11 -5.15
N TRP A 567 3.62 -21.26 -4.04
CA TRP A 567 4.13 -20.88 -2.73
C TRP A 567 5.35 -21.73 -2.34
N LYS A 568 6.38 -21.09 -1.76
CA LYS A 568 7.60 -21.77 -1.27
C LYS A 568 7.91 -21.43 0.18
N ALA A 569 8.32 -22.46 0.91
CA ALA A 569 8.68 -22.42 2.32
C ALA A 569 9.89 -21.54 2.60
N GLU A 570 10.96 -21.82 1.87
CA GLU A 570 12.21 -21.09 1.97
C GLU A 570 12.11 -19.78 1.20
N ASP A 571 12.69 -18.73 1.75
CA ASP A 571 12.95 -17.53 0.96
C ASP A 571 13.68 -17.97 -0.31
N VAL A 572 13.16 -17.57 -1.47
CA VAL A 572 13.71 -18.01 -2.75
C VAL A 572 15.12 -17.44 -2.90
N ARG A 573 16.12 -18.24 -2.52
CA ARG A 573 17.53 -17.87 -2.49
C ARG A 573 18.39 -18.96 -3.13
N GLY A 574 19.49 -18.56 -3.76
CA GLY A 574 20.46 -19.48 -4.36
C GLY A 574 19.83 -20.46 -5.35
N ASN A 575 20.05 -21.75 -5.16
CA ASN A 575 19.55 -22.81 -6.04
C ASN A 575 18.03 -22.83 -6.20
N ASN A 576 17.26 -22.34 -5.20
CA ASN A 576 15.80 -22.28 -5.30
C ASN A 576 15.31 -21.21 -6.28
N LEU A 577 16.11 -20.17 -6.54
CA LEU A 577 15.83 -19.16 -7.57
C LEU A 577 16.00 -19.75 -8.98
N ILE A 578 16.94 -20.69 -9.14
CA ILE A 578 17.13 -21.43 -10.39
C ILE A 578 15.91 -22.28 -10.73
N ASN A 579 15.26 -22.88 -9.71
CA ASN A 579 14.05 -23.67 -9.92
C ASN A 579 12.85 -22.83 -10.37
N LEU A 580 12.83 -21.51 -10.11
CA LEU A 580 11.76 -20.64 -10.62
C LEU A 580 11.85 -20.36 -12.12
N ILE A 581 13.03 -20.53 -12.71
CA ILE A 581 13.31 -20.21 -14.11
C ILE A 581 13.46 -21.46 -15.01
N GLN A 582 13.15 -22.65 -14.47
CA GLN A 582 13.08 -23.95 -15.19
C GLN A 582 11.61 -24.31 -15.50
#